data_AF-A0AA43JF62-F1
#
_entry.id   AF-A0AA43JF62-F1
#
_cell.length_a   1.000
_cell.length_b   1.000
_cell.length_c   1.000
_cell.angle_alpha   90.00
_cell.angle_beta   90.00
_cell.angle_gamma   90.00
#
_symmetry.space_group_name_H-M   'P 1'
#
loop_
_entity.id
_entity.type
_entity.pdbx_description
1 polymer ?
#
loop_
_entity_poly.entity_id
_entity_poly.type
_entity_poly.pdbx_seq_one_letter_code
_entity_poly.pdbx_strand_id
1 'polypeptide(L)' 'MALWKRFWLLGSAVWVVVCLLNAFTIIAFSEGEAARAWQPLALAVAVPAALYCALWLYFRLRSK' A
#
# COMPACT_ATOMS: atom_id res chain seq x y z
N MET A 1 -12.94 -10.59 -15.96
CA MET A 1 -12.63 -9.58 -14.91
C MET A 1 -12.80 -8.19 -15.51
N ALA A 2 -13.45 -7.26 -14.80
CA ALA A 2 -13.57 -5.88 -15.27
C ALA A 2 -12.20 -5.19 -15.35
N LEU A 3 -12.02 -4.32 -16.36
CA LEU A 3 -10.75 -3.64 -16.64
C LEU A 3 -10.22 -2.85 -15.43
N TRP A 4 -11.13 -2.17 -14.70
CA TRP A 4 -10.77 -1.41 -13.50
C TRP A 4 -10.14 -2.28 -12.41
N LYS A 5 -10.59 -3.54 -12.24
CA LYS A 5 -10.04 -4.47 -11.25
C LYS A 5 -8.60 -4.86 -11.58
N ARG A 6 -8.29 -4.99 -12.88
CA ARG A 6 -6.92 -5.29 -13.34
C ARG A 6 -5.98 -4.13 -13.05
N PHE A 7 -6.38 -2.89 -13.36
CA PHE A 7 -5.58 -1.71 -13.02
C PHE A 7 -5.41 -1.54 -11.51
N TRP A 8 -6.43 -1.88 -10.73
CA TRP A 8 -6.35 -1.81 -9.28
C TRP A 8 -5.39 -2.84 -8.69
N LEU A 9 -5.41 -4.08 -9.19
CA LEU A 9 -4.44 -5.12 -8.82
C LEU A 9 -3.03 -4.73 -9.23
N LEU A 10 -2.83 -4.21 -10.44
CA LEU A 10 -1.52 -3.76 -10.92
C LEU A 10 -0.98 -2.61 -10.06
N GLY A 11 -1.80 -1.61 -9.77
CA GLY A 11 -1.42 -0.50 -8.89
C GLY A 11 -1.05 -0.97 -7.49
N SER A 12 -1.84 -1.90 -6.92
CA SER A 12 -1.57 -2.47 -5.59
C SER A 12 -0.27 -3.29 -5.58
N ALA A 13 -0.02 -4.08 -6.63
CA ALA A 13 1.20 -4.88 -6.76
C ALA A 13 2.44 -3.98 -6.87
N VAL A 14 2.38 -2.95 -7.72
CA VAL A 14 3.45 -1.96 -7.86
C VAL A 14 3.69 -1.25 -6.52
N TRP A 15 2.63 -0.88 -5.80
CA TRP A 15 2.74 -0.24 -4.49
C TRP A 15 3.49 -1.10 -3.48
N VAL A 16 3.13 -2.38 -3.36
CA VAL A 16 3.80 -3.33 -2.47
C VAL A 16 5.28 -3.46 -2.85
N VAL A 17 5.60 -3.57 -4.13
CA VAL A 17 6.99 -3.64 -4.61
C VAL A 17 7.77 -2.39 -4.22
N VAL A 18 7.19 -1.19 -4.40
CA VAL A 18 7.83 0.08 -4.02
C VAL A 18 8.07 0.16 -2.51
N CYS A 19 7.12 -0.27 -1.68
CA CYS A 19 7.29 -0.29 -0.23
C CYS A 19 8.38 -1.29 0.21
N LEU A 20 8.43 -2.48 -0.40
CA LEU A 20 9.47 -3.46 -0.13
C LEU A 20 10.85 -2.97 -0.54
N LEU A 21 10.97 -2.34 -1.70
CA LEU A 21 12.22 -1.72 -2.14
C LEU A 21 12.67 -0.64 -1.17
N ASN A 22 11.78 0.26 -0.73
CA ASN A 22 12.12 1.27 0.27
C ASN A 22 12.57 0.67 1.60
N ALA A 23 11.84 -0.33 2.11
CA ALA A 23 12.22 -1.02 3.34
C ALA A 23 13.60 -1.70 3.19
N PHE A 24 13.84 -2.36 2.07
CA PHE A 24 15.12 -3.00 1.76
C PHE A 24 16.25 -1.97 1.65
N THR A 25 16.03 -0.84 0.96
CA THR A 25 17.02 0.24 0.86
C THR A 25 17.38 0.80 2.24
N ILE A 26 16.40 1.02 3.12
CA ILE A 26 16.66 1.50 4.49
C ILE A 26 17.48 0.45 5.27
N ILE A 27 17.13 -0.83 5.19
CA ILE A 27 17.84 -1.88 5.91
C ILE A 27 19.27 -2.07 5.37
N ALA A 28 19.44 -2.02 4.05
CA ALA A 28 20.72 -2.31 3.39
C ALA A 28 21.70 -1.13 3.41
N PHE A 29 21.21 0.11 3.43
CA PHE A 29 22.05 1.30 3.29
C PHE A 29 21.98 2.29 4.48
N SER A 30 21.11 2.07 5.46
CA SER A 30 21.01 2.94 6.63
C SER A 30 21.65 2.28 7.86
N GLU A 31 22.88 2.67 8.18
CA GLU A 31 23.53 2.25 9.42
C GLU A 31 22.83 2.90 10.62
N GLY A 32 22.24 2.08 11.51
CA GLY A 32 21.64 2.54 12.76
C GLY A 32 20.17 2.97 12.71
N GLU A 33 19.56 3.15 11.52
CA GLU A 33 18.14 3.55 11.39
C GLU A 33 17.20 2.43 10.90
N ALA A 34 17.56 1.16 11.10
CA ALA A 34 16.72 0.02 10.70
C ALA A 34 15.28 0.10 11.24
N ALA A 35 15.06 0.77 12.38
CA ALA A 35 13.73 1.05 12.93
C ALA A 35 12.84 1.89 11.99
N ARG A 36 13.40 2.70 11.09
CA ARG A 36 12.64 3.47 10.09
C ARG A 36 12.08 2.58 8.98
N ALA A 37 12.60 1.37 8.78
CA ALA A 37 12.07 0.43 7.77
C ALA A 37 10.64 -0.06 8.10
N TRP A 38 10.17 0.10 9.34
CA TRP A 38 8.79 -0.19 9.71
C TRP A 38 7.78 0.74 9.06
N GLN A 39 8.16 1.99 8.75
CA GLN A 39 7.26 2.95 8.10
C GLN A 39 6.81 2.49 6.70
N PRO A 40 7.71 2.14 5.76
CA PRO A 40 7.28 1.65 4.45
C PRO A 40 6.53 0.32 4.53
N LEU A 41 6.86 -0.56 5.48
CA LEU A 41 6.09 -1.80 5.71
C LEU A 41 4.68 -1.51 6.21
N ALA A 42 4.53 -0.59 7.16
CA ALA A 42 3.22 -0.16 7.65
C ALA A 42 2.39 0.47 6.51
N LEU A 43 3.00 1.32 5.68
CA LEU A 43 2.34 1.93 4.51
C LEU A 43 1.98 0.91 3.42
N ALA A 44 2.73 -0.19 3.28
CA ALA A 44 2.41 -1.27 2.35
C ALA A 44 1.04 -1.90 2.64
N VAL A 45 0.65 -1.95 3.93
CA VAL A 45 -0.62 -2.55 4.37
C VAL A 45 -1.68 -1.47 4.61
N ALA A 46 -1.32 -0.36 5.25
CA ALA A 46 -2.24 0.69 5.65
C ALA A 46 -2.90 1.38 4.44
N VAL A 47 -2.15 1.61 3.36
CA VAL A 47 -2.68 2.29 2.17
C VAL A 47 -3.75 1.45 1.45
N PRO A 48 -3.51 0.18 1.09
CA PRO A 48 -4.57 -0.64 0.50
C PRO A 48 -5.76 -0.86 1.45
N ALA A 49 -5.53 -1.02 2.75
CA ALA A 49 -6.62 -1.10 3.74
C ALA A 49 -7.47 0.18 3.79
N ALA A 50 -6.82 1.35 3.85
CA ALA A 50 -7.49 2.65 3.86
C ALA A 50 -8.28 2.89 2.58
N LEU A 51 -7.70 2.55 1.42
CA LEU A 51 -8.39 2.64 0.13
C LEU A 51 -9.62 1.73 0.07
N TYR A 52 -9.53 0.50 0.59
CA TYR A 52 -10.67 -0.41 0.64
C TYR A 52 -11.76 0.12 1.56
N CYS A 53 -11.40 0.62 2.74
CA CYS A 53 -12.33 1.28 3.67
C CYS A 53 -12.99 2.52 3.05
N ALA A 54 -12.24 3.35 2.33
CA ALA A 54 -12.76 4.52 1.63
C ALA A 54 -13.75 4.12 0.52
N LEU A 55 -13.42 3.10 -0.28
CA LEU A 55 -14.32 2.56 -1.30
C LEU A 55 -15.61 2.04 -0.68
N TRP A 56 -15.50 1.27 0.41
CA TRP A 56 -16.64 0.74 1.13
C TRP A 56 -17.53 1.85 1.69
N LEU A 57 -16.95 2.88 2.30
CA LEU A 57 -17.69 4.02 2.83
C LEU A 57 -18.36 4.81 1.71
N TYR A 58 -17.68 4.99 0.58
CA TYR A 58 -18.25 5.63 -0.61
C TYR A 58 -19.48 4.89 -1.13
N PHE A 59 -19.39 3.56 -1.30
CA PHE A 59 -20.54 2.75 -1.70
C PHE A 59 -21.65 2.79 -0.66
N ARG A 60 -21.32 2.77 0.64
CA ARG A 60 -22.31 2.85 1.72
C ARG A 60 -23.04 4.20 1.76
N LEU A 61 -22.35 5.30 1.47
CA LEU A 61 -22.94 6.64 1.40
C LEU A 61 -23.78 6.84 0.14
N ARG A 62 -23.40 6.22 -0.98
CA ARG A 62 -24.10 6.34 -2.27
C ARG A 62 -25.25 5.35 -2.45
N SER A 63 -25.29 4.30 -1.62
CA SER A 63 -26.36 3.29 -1.61
C SER A 63 -27.51 3.63 -0.65
N LYS A 64 -27.46 4.80 0.00
CA LYS A 64 -28.58 5.43 0.70
C LYS A 64 -29.15 6.55 -0.16
#